data_AF-V4NAR2-F1
#
_entry.id   AF-V4NAR2-F1
#
_cell.length_a   1.000
_cell.length_b   1.000
_cell.length_c   1.000
_cell.angle_alpha   90.00
_cell.angle_beta   90.00
_cell.angle_gamma   90.00
#
_symmetry.space_group_name_H-M   'P 1'
#
loop_
_entity.id
_entity.type
_entity.pdbx_description
1 polymer ?
#
loop_
_entity_poly.entity_id
_entity_poly.type
_entity_poly.pdbx_seq_one_letter_code
_entity_poly.pdbx_strand_id
1 'polypeptide(L)'
;MATMIVRSTETLPIRAEADVVMVRQKARAVATEAGLGLVDVTKLVTATSELARNALIYGGGGTALIESLQDGIRKGVRLTFEDQGPGIPDIEKAMTDGYTSGSGMGLGLSGAKRLSNDFSIHSVVGQGTRVMIARWK
;
A
#
# COMPACT_ATOMS: atom_id res chain seq x y z
N MET A 1 -24.05 12.92 5.63
CA MET A 1 -22.63 12.68 5.32
C MET A 1 -22.15 11.65 6.33
N ALA A 2 -21.98 10.38 5.96
CA ALA A 2 -21.38 9.42 6.87
C ALA A 2 -19.90 9.77 7.06
N THR A 3 -19.46 9.95 8.30
CA THR A 3 -18.05 10.18 8.60
C THR A 3 -17.35 8.83 8.54
N MET A 4 -16.30 8.72 7.72
CA MET A 4 -15.42 7.56 7.72
C MET A 4 -14.72 7.44 9.08
N ILE A 5 -14.85 6.28 9.72
CA ILE A 5 -14.28 5.96 11.03
C ILE A 5 -13.15 4.94 10.86
N VAL A 6 -12.01 5.20 11.49
CA VAL A 6 -10.94 4.20 11.67
C VAL A 6 -11.26 3.37 12.92
N ARG A 7 -11.45 2.05 12.74
CA ARG A 7 -11.85 1.11 13.80
C ARG A 7 -10.66 0.53 14.54
N SER A 8 -9.57 0.31 13.82
CA SER A 8 -8.29 -0.16 14.36
C SER A 8 -7.15 0.35 13.48
N THR A 9 -5.99 0.48 14.10
CA THR A 9 -4.74 0.92 13.47
C THR A 9 -3.59 0.06 13.96
N GLU A 10 -2.69 -0.29 13.06
CA GLU A 10 -1.44 -0.98 13.38
C GLU A 10 -0.35 -0.54 12.44
N THR A 11 0.84 -0.26 12.97
CA THR A 11 2.00 0.12 12.18
C THR A 11 3.07 -0.95 12.30
N LEU A 12 3.56 -1.41 11.16
CA LEU A 12 4.61 -2.42 11.05
C LEU A 12 5.84 -1.80 10.39
N PRO A 13 7.06 -2.09 10.88
CA PRO A 13 8.28 -1.66 10.21
C PRO A 13 8.47 -2.43 8.90
N ILE A 14 9.22 -1.84 7.97
CA ILE A 14 9.73 -2.48 6.76
C ILE A 14 11.23 -2.21 6.70
N ARG A 15 12.03 -3.17 7.14
CA ARG A 15 13.50 -3.08 7.23
C ARG A 15 14.21 -4.22 6.51
N ALA A 16 13.52 -5.35 6.33
CA ALA A 16 14.00 -6.52 5.60
C ALA A 16 12.86 -7.23 4.84
N GLU A 17 13.22 -8.19 3.98
CA GLU A 17 12.25 -9.02 3.25
C GLU A 17 11.28 -9.77 4.18
N ALA A 18 11.74 -10.16 5.37
CA ALA A 18 10.87 -10.78 6.37
C ALA A 18 9.70 -9.86 6.79
N ASP A 19 9.95 -8.56 6.87
CA ASP A 19 8.93 -7.59 7.23
C ASP A 19 7.88 -7.44 6.13
N VAL A 20 8.28 -7.50 4.85
CA VAL A 20 7.34 -7.50 3.71
C VAL A 20 6.37 -8.68 3.83
N VAL A 21 6.86 -9.86 4.23
CA VAL A 21 6.02 -11.04 4.47
C VAL A 21 5.06 -10.80 5.65
N MET A 22 5.54 -10.21 6.75
CA MET A 22 4.71 -9.92 7.92
C MET A 22 3.61 -8.89 7.61
N VAL A 23 3.94 -7.80 6.94
CA VAL A 23 2.97 -6.78 6.48
C VAL A 23 1.90 -7.41 5.60
N ARG A 24 2.31 -8.28 4.66
CA ARG A 24 1.41 -9.01 3.78
C ARG A 24 0.45 -9.93 4.53
N GLN A 25 0.96 -10.69 5.49
CA GLN A 25 0.15 -11.57 6.33
C GLN A 25 -0.85 -10.78 7.17
N LYS A 26 -0.43 -9.65 7.74
CA LYS A 26 -1.31 -8.80 8.54
C LYS A 26 -2.39 -8.14 7.70
N ALA A 27 -2.05 -7.59 6.53
CA ALA A 27 -3.02 -7.03 5.60
C ALA A 27 -4.08 -8.06 5.20
N ARG A 28 -3.69 -9.33 4.96
CA ARG A 28 -4.62 -10.43 4.68
C ARG A 28 -5.57 -10.69 5.86
N ALA A 29 -5.05 -10.76 7.08
CA ALA A 29 -5.84 -11.00 8.28
C ALA A 29 -6.90 -9.91 8.46
N VAL A 30 -6.47 -8.64 8.44
CA VAL A 30 -7.36 -7.49 8.61
C VAL A 30 -8.40 -7.39 7.49
N ALA A 31 -8.04 -7.70 6.23
CA ALA A 31 -8.98 -7.72 5.12
C ALA A 31 -10.04 -8.83 5.26
N THR A 32 -9.63 -10.00 5.73
CA THR A 32 -10.54 -11.11 6.01
C THR A 32 -11.49 -10.76 7.15
N GLU A 33 -10.99 -10.17 8.24
CA GLU A 33 -11.78 -9.71 9.38
C GLU A 33 -12.77 -8.59 9.01
N ALA A 34 -12.37 -7.70 8.10
CA ALA A 34 -13.27 -6.68 7.54
C ALA A 34 -14.36 -7.27 6.62
N GLY A 35 -14.25 -8.55 6.26
CA GLY A 35 -15.24 -9.29 5.48
C GLY A 35 -15.15 -9.07 3.98
N LEU A 36 -13.97 -8.69 3.46
CA LEU A 36 -13.71 -8.59 2.02
C LEU A 36 -13.81 -9.98 1.36
N GLY A 37 -14.27 -10.02 0.11
CA GLY A 37 -14.31 -11.26 -0.67
C GLY A 37 -12.90 -11.75 -1.03
N LEU A 38 -12.77 -13.04 -1.37
CA LEU A 38 -11.47 -13.68 -1.68
C LEU A 38 -10.69 -12.94 -2.79
N VAL A 39 -11.40 -12.47 -3.82
CA VAL A 39 -10.81 -11.70 -4.91
C VAL A 39 -10.23 -10.39 -4.39
N ASP A 40 -10.93 -9.70 -3.49
CA ASP A 40 -10.51 -8.40 -2.96
C ASP A 40 -9.37 -8.51 -1.96
N VAL A 41 -9.41 -9.55 -1.12
CA VAL A 41 -8.27 -9.93 -0.26
C VAL A 41 -7.03 -10.19 -1.12
N THR A 42 -7.16 -10.94 -2.22
CA THR A 42 -6.04 -11.24 -3.11
C THR A 42 -5.49 -9.97 -3.76
N LYS A 43 -6.36 -9.10 -4.26
CA LYS A 43 -5.95 -7.80 -4.84
C LYS A 43 -5.20 -6.93 -3.83
N LEU A 44 -5.73 -6.78 -2.61
CA LEU A 44 -5.10 -5.99 -1.56
C LEU A 44 -3.72 -6.56 -1.20
N VAL A 45 -3.63 -7.87 -1.00
CA VAL A 45 -2.39 -8.56 -0.62
C VAL A 45 -1.30 -8.45 -1.69
N THR A 46 -1.68 -8.53 -2.97
CA THR A 46 -0.75 -8.32 -4.08
C THR A 46 -0.23 -6.89 -4.08
N ALA A 47 -1.12 -5.88 -4.01
CA ALA A 47 -0.71 -4.47 -3.94
C ALA A 47 0.16 -4.18 -2.71
N THR A 48 -0.16 -4.79 -1.56
CA THR A 48 0.62 -4.70 -0.32
C THR A 48 2.05 -5.17 -0.53
N SER A 49 2.23 -6.29 -1.21
CA SER A 49 3.56 -6.89 -1.45
C SER A 49 4.42 -5.98 -2.32
N GLU A 50 3.84 -5.43 -3.37
CA GLU A 50 4.51 -4.49 -4.28
C GLU A 50 4.91 -3.20 -3.57
N LEU A 51 4.00 -2.58 -2.81
CA LEU A 51 4.27 -1.32 -2.14
C LEU A 51 5.25 -1.46 -0.97
N ALA A 52 5.13 -2.53 -0.17
CA ALA A 52 6.11 -2.80 0.88
C ALA A 52 7.51 -3.06 0.30
N ARG A 53 7.59 -3.80 -0.81
CA ARG A 53 8.85 -4.03 -1.53
C ARG A 53 9.43 -2.73 -2.08
N ASN A 54 8.59 -1.83 -2.61
CA ASN A 54 9.05 -0.54 -3.10
C ASN A 54 9.63 0.33 -1.98
N ALA A 55 8.95 0.40 -0.83
CA ALA A 55 9.46 1.10 0.35
C ALA A 55 10.80 0.52 0.82
N LEU A 56 10.96 -0.81 0.78
CA LEU A 56 12.22 -1.46 1.14
C LEU A 56 13.34 -1.17 0.14
N ILE A 57 13.11 -1.44 -1.16
CA ILE A 57 14.15 -1.43 -2.19
C ILE A 57 14.51 -0.01 -2.62
N TYR A 58 13.50 0.84 -2.88
CA TYR A 58 13.71 2.19 -3.39
C TYR A 58 13.71 3.23 -2.28
N GLY A 59 12.95 3.00 -1.22
CA GLY A 59 12.86 3.89 -0.05
C GLY A 59 13.96 3.66 1.00
N GLY A 60 14.70 2.54 0.93
CA GLY A 60 15.67 2.15 1.95
C GLY A 60 15.05 1.62 3.24
N GLY A 61 13.76 1.26 3.20
CA GLY A 61 12.96 0.87 4.35
C GLY A 61 11.96 1.95 4.77
N GLY A 62 11.04 1.58 5.65
CA GLY A 62 9.94 2.45 6.02
C GLY A 62 8.95 1.80 6.99
N THR A 63 7.69 2.18 6.87
CA THR A 63 6.58 1.62 7.66
C THR A 63 5.36 1.34 6.80
N ALA A 64 4.58 0.34 7.19
CA ALA A 64 3.22 0.11 6.71
C ALA A 64 2.23 0.34 7.86
N LEU A 65 1.37 1.33 7.69
CA LEU A 65 0.20 1.58 8.52
C LEU A 65 -1.00 0.83 7.93
N ILE A 66 -1.66 0.01 8.73
CA ILE A 66 -2.85 -0.78 8.38
C ILE A 66 -4.02 -0.29 9.20
N GLU A 67 -5.11 0.10 8.52
CA GLU A 67 -6.30 0.66 9.15
C GLU A 67 -7.54 -0.10 8.72
N SER A 68 -8.34 -0.56 9.69
CA SER A 68 -9.68 -1.04 9.42
C SER A 68 -10.63 0.16 9.36
N LEU A 69 -11.38 0.28 8.27
CA LEU A 69 -12.26 1.40 7.98
C LEU A 69 -13.73 1.00 8.07
N GLN A 70 -14.54 1.95 8.53
CA GLN A 70 -15.99 1.87 8.46
C GLN A 70 -16.57 3.20 7.93
N ASP A 71 -17.34 3.12 6.85
CA ASP A 71 -18.10 4.23 6.27
C ASP A 71 -19.59 3.86 6.20
N GLY A 72 -20.33 4.26 7.23
CA GLY A 72 -21.70 3.78 7.45
C GLY A 72 -21.74 2.25 7.60
N ILE A 73 -22.37 1.57 6.64
CA ILE A 73 -22.43 0.11 6.57
C ILE A 73 -21.25 -0.52 5.83
N ARG A 74 -20.49 0.29 5.08
CA ARG A 74 -19.36 -0.16 4.27
C ARG A 74 -18.15 -0.39 5.17
N LYS A 75 -17.48 -1.52 4.99
CA LYS A 75 -16.23 -1.84 5.68
C LYS A 75 -15.08 -1.85 4.68
N GLY A 76 -13.89 -1.49 5.12
CA GLY A 76 -12.72 -1.48 4.26
C GLY A 76 -11.42 -1.65 5.03
N VAL A 77 -10.34 -1.74 4.27
CA VAL A 77 -8.97 -1.71 4.78
C VAL A 77 -8.19 -0.69 4.00
N ARG A 78 -7.49 0.19 4.71
CA ARG A 78 -6.53 1.13 4.14
C ARG A 78 -5.13 0.76 4.58
N LEU A 79 -4.21 0.85 3.64
CA LEU A 79 -2.78 0.64 3.84
C LEU A 79 -2.05 1.90 3.42
N THR A 80 -1.19 2.42 4.28
CA THR A 80 -0.31 3.55 3.96
C THR A 80 1.14 3.10 4.15
N PHE A 81 1.94 3.23 3.10
CA PHE A 81 3.36 2.92 3.06
C PHE A 81 4.13 4.22 3.03
N GLU A 82 5.08 4.39 3.94
CA GLU A 82 5.90 5.59 4.08
C GLU A 82 7.36 5.23 4.24
N ASP A 83 8.21 5.89 3.45
CA ASP A 83 9.67 5.85 3.55
C ASP A 83 10.25 7.27 3.64
N GLN A 84 11.52 7.36 4.01
CA GLN A 84 12.31 8.60 4.01
C GLN A 84 13.45 8.52 2.99
N GLY A 85 13.22 7.81 1.89
CA GLY A 85 14.22 7.56 0.87
C GLY A 85 14.44 8.75 -0.08
N PRO A 86 15.04 8.50 -1.25
CA PRO A 86 15.35 9.54 -2.23
C PRO A 86 14.13 10.25 -2.84
N GLY A 87 12.93 9.68 -2.67
CA GLY A 87 11.71 10.14 -3.36
C GLY A 87 11.69 9.79 -4.85
N ILE A 88 10.62 10.20 -5.53
CA ILE A 88 10.34 9.94 -6.94
C ILE A 88 10.33 11.28 -7.68
N PRO A 89 11.32 11.55 -8.55
CA PRO A 89 11.42 12.84 -9.26
C PRO A 89 10.26 13.11 -10.23
N ASP A 90 9.76 12.06 -10.88
CA ASP A 90 8.68 12.15 -11.86
C ASP A 90 7.63 11.07 -11.56
N ILE A 91 6.59 11.47 -10.82
CA ILE A 91 5.51 10.58 -10.40
C ILE A 91 4.69 10.10 -11.61
N GLU A 92 4.44 10.97 -12.59
CA GLU A 92 3.64 10.60 -13.77
C GLU A 92 4.32 9.50 -14.57
N LYS A 93 5.64 9.64 -14.77
CA LYS A 93 6.46 8.60 -15.39
C LYS A 93 6.51 7.33 -14.56
N ALA A 94 6.66 7.43 -13.23
CA ALA A 94 6.65 6.28 -12.32
C ALA A 94 5.32 5.51 -12.32
N MET A 95 4.21 6.17 -12.70
CA MET A 95 2.88 5.57 -12.82
C MET A 95 2.60 4.99 -14.21
N THR A 96 3.53 5.13 -15.16
CA THR A 96 3.39 4.58 -16.52
C THR A 96 3.66 3.07 -16.51
N ASP A 97 2.78 2.28 -17.14
CA ASP A 97 2.97 0.83 -17.22
C ASP A 97 4.25 0.45 -17.95
N GLY A 98 4.98 -0.52 -17.39
CA GLY A 98 6.24 -1.01 -17.93
C GLY A 98 7.43 -0.12 -17.57
N TYR A 99 7.23 1.03 -16.91
CA TYR A 99 8.33 1.86 -16.44
C TYR A 99 8.91 1.30 -15.13
N THR A 100 10.22 1.05 -15.13
CA THR A 100 10.98 0.68 -13.94
C THR A 100 12.29 1.46 -13.87
N SER A 101 12.71 1.81 -12.66
CA SER A 101 14.06 2.31 -12.36
C SER A 101 15.00 1.19 -11.87
N GLY A 102 14.53 -0.07 -11.82
CA GLY A 102 15.26 -1.23 -11.32
C GLY A 102 15.07 -2.47 -12.21
N SER A 103 15.24 -3.66 -11.66
CA SER A 103 15.17 -4.94 -12.39
C SER A 103 13.77 -5.55 -12.49
N GLY A 104 12.71 -4.80 -12.14
CA GLY A 104 11.33 -5.30 -12.13
C GLY A 104 10.59 -5.07 -13.47
N MET A 105 9.37 -5.59 -13.59
CA MET A 105 8.55 -5.41 -14.80
C MET A 105 7.92 -4.01 -14.94
N GLY A 106 8.17 -3.09 -14.00
CA GLY A 106 7.61 -1.73 -14.05
C GLY A 106 6.09 -1.65 -13.89
N LEU A 107 5.51 -2.61 -13.17
CA LEU A 107 4.06 -2.70 -12.92
C LEU A 107 3.69 -2.47 -11.45
N GLY A 108 4.64 -2.16 -10.57
CA GLY A 108 4.43 -2.12 -9.13
C GLY A 108 3.41 -1.05 -8.70
N LEU A 109 3.69 0.23 -9.00
CA LEU A 109 2.82 1.34 -8.60
C LEU A 109 1.52 1.40 -9.41
N SER A 110 1.60 1.27 -10.73
CA SER A 110 0.43 1.26 -11.61
C SER A 110 -0.47 0.05 -11.36
N GLY A 111 0.12 -1.11 -11.08
CA GLY A 111 -0.58 -2.32 -10.65
C GLY A 111 -1.25 -2.15 -9.30
N ALA A 112 -0.56 -1.61 -8.29
CA ALA A 112 -1.15 -1.33 -6.99
C ALA A 112 -2.37 -0.39 -7.10
N LYS A 113 -2.30 0.65 -7.96
CA LYS A 113 -3.44 1.52 -8.27
C LYS A 113 -4.61 0.75 -8.88
N ARG A 114 -4.37 -0.10 -9.88
CA ARG A 114 -5.43 -0.93 -10.52
C ARG A 114 -6.09 -1.92 -9.56
N LEU A 115 -5.32 -2.44 -8.61
CA LEU A 115 -5.81 -3.42 -7.64
C LEU A 115 -6.62 -2.79 -6.51
N SER A 116 -6.62 -1.46 -6.38
CA SER A 116 -7.21 -0.70 -5.27
C SER A 116 -8.50 0.01 -5.67
N ASN A 117 -9.36 0.32 -4.70
CA ASN A 117 -10.48 1.24 -4.93
C ASN A 117 -10.00 2.68 -4.87
N ASP A 118 -9.24 3.00 -3.82
CA ASP A 118 -8.65 4.31 -3.60
C ASP A 118 -7.14 4.18 -3.68
N PHE A 119 -6.48 5.18 -4.26
CA PHE A 119 -5.04 5.26 -4.39
C PHE A 119 -4.60 6.71 -4.32
N SER A 120 -3.57 6.99 -3.52
CA SER A 120 -2.87 8.27 -3.56
C SER A 120 -1.38 8.06 -3.40
N ILE A 121 -0.59 8.86 -4.11
CA ILE A 121 0.86 8.89 -3.98
C ILE A 121 1.30 10.33 -3.76
N HIS A 122 2.21 10.52 -2.81
CA HIS A 122 2.91 11.77 -2.59
C HIS A 122 4.39 11.44 -2.43
N SER A 123 5.26 12.14 -3.16
CA SER A 123 6.69 11.92 -3.07
C SER A 123 7.40 13.25 -3.27
N VAL A 124 8.44 13.47 -2.48
CA VAL A 124 9.28 14.67 -2.58
C VAL A 124 10.73 14.22 -2.64
N VAL A 125 11.46 14.69 -3.65
CA VAL A 125 12.87 14.34 -3.85
C VAL A 125 13.68 14.71 -2.61
N GLY A 126 14.40 13.74 -2.08
CA GLY A 126 15.21 13.86 -0.87
C GLY A 126 14.42 13.79 0.46
N GLN A 127 13.10 13.60 0.43
CA GLN A 127 12.28 13.47 1.66
C GLN A 127 11.54 12.14 1.78
N GLY A 128 11.40 11.39 0.68
CA GLY A 128 10.80 10.07 0.65
C GLY A 128 9.45 10.02 -0.07
N THR A 129 8.76 8.89 0.10
CA THR A 129 7.50 8.59 -0.58
C THR A 129 6.44 8.09 0.41
N ARG A 130 5.21 8.52 0.16
CA ARG A 130 3.98 8.06 0.82
C ARG A 130 3.01 7.52 -0.22
N VAL A 131 2.61 6.27 -0.09
CA VAL A 131 1.58 5.64 -0.94
C VAL A 131 0.45 5.12 -0.06
N MET A 132 -0.78 5.50 -0.35
CA MET A 132 -1.97 4.99 0.31
C MET A 132 -2.84 4.23 -0.68
N ILE A 133 -3.33 3.06 -0.26
CA ILE A 133 -4.35 2.29 -0.98
C ILE A 133 -5.49 1.92 -0.05
N ALA A 134 -6.71 1.81 -0.58
CA ALA A 134 -7.83 1.23 0.15
C ALA A 134 -8.62 0.21 -0.68
N ARG A 135 -9.15 -0.80 0.00
CA ARG A 135 -10.15 -1.73 -0.53
C ARG A 135 -11.35 -1.74 0.37
N TRP A 136 -12.52 -1.75 -0.24
CA TRP A 136 -13.79 -1.79 0.46
C TRP A 136 -14.57 -3.04 0.07
N LYS A 137 -15.40 -3.49 1.00
CA LYS A 137 -16.49 -4.43 0.74
C LYS A 137 -17.59 -3.76 -0.08
#